data_AF-A0A1Q8ZJH6-F1
#
_entry.id   AF-A0A1Q8ZJH6-F1
#
_cell.length_a   1.000
_cell.length_b   1.000
_cell.length_c   1.000
_cell.angle_alpha   90.00
_cell.angle_beta   90.00
_cell.angle_gamma   90.00
#
_symmetry.space_group_name_H-M   'P 1'
#
loop_
_entity.id
_entity.type
_entity.pdbx_description
1 polymer ?
#
loop_
_entity_poly.entity_id
_entity_poly.type
_entity_poly.pdbx_seq_one_letter_code
_entity_poly.pdbx_strand_id
1 'polypeptide(L)'
;MEALIGLVLLWIGWLLSPRKWRQRLQVPFIIIALVWVLASPVGLTITLWGLTAPLPGDPGEPVDAIVLLGRGDPTRDYRAAAAQSLWQARRASRIFASGMLDARMLVQTLEEIGIPGSSLAGEECSQSTEENAAFTNAVLRPQGIQRILLVTDGPHMLRSFHIFRSFGFQVIPHPLALPAQLSYPARWGVVLRESLALIKSFFSGQFKLQPLEHLQTSPEVTQKIQAWGCLVKGKGS
;
A
#
# COMPACT_ATOMS: atom_id res chain seq x y z
N MET A 1 -6.03 33.62 2.23
CA MET A 1 -6.91 34.68 2.75
C MET A 1 -8.23 34.77 1.99
N GLU A 2 -8.24 34.65 0.66
CA GLU A 2 -9.46 34.78 -0.14
C GLU A 2 -10.54 33.72 0.13
N ALA A 3 -10.15 32.44 0.33
CA ALA A 3 -11.10 31.38 0.69
C ALA A 3 -11.76 31.62 2.07
N LEU A 4 -11.05 32.26 3.00
CA LEU A 4 -11.58 32.59 4.32
C LEU A 4 -12.63 33.71 4.23
N ILE A 5 -12.37 34.71 3.38
CA ILE A 5 -13.29 35.81 3.10
C ILE A 5 -14.58 35.29 2.44
N GLY A 6 -14.46 34.37 1.48
CA GLY A 6 -15.62 33.72 0.85
C GLY A 6 -16.51 32.95 1.83
N LEU A 7 -15.91 32.20 2.76
CA LEU A 7 -16.64 31.45 3.78
C LEU A 7 -17.34 32.38 4.79
N VAL A 8 -16.69 33.48 5.18
CA VAL A 8 -17.27 34.48 6.08
C VAL A 8 -18.47 35.19 5.43
N LEU A 9 -18.37 35.53 4.14
CA LEU A 9 -19.49 36.16 3.41
C LEU A 9 -20.67 35.20 3.21
N LEU A 10 -20.42 33.92 2.92
CA LEU A 10 -21.46 32.89 2.85
C LEU A 10 -22.13 32.66 4.21
N TRP A 11 -21.36 32.69 5.29
CA TRP A 11 -21.87 32.54 6.65
C TRP A 11 -22.73 33.73 7.08
N ILE A 12 -22.30 34.97 6.78
CA ILE A 12 -23.08 36.20 7.02
C ILE A 12 -24.36 36.21 6.18
N GLY A 13 -24.30 35.84 4.91
CA GLY A 13 -25.49 35.72 4.05
C GLY A 13 -26.49 34.68 4.56
N TRP A 14 -26.00 33.55 5.08
CA TRP A 14 -26.83 32.55 5.77
C TRP A 14 -27.41 33.10 7.09
N LEU A 15 -26.65 33.93 7.83
CA LEU A 15 -27.08 34.62 9.05
C LEU A 15 -28.05 35.78 8.84
N LEU A 16 -28.27 36.21 7.59
CA LEU A 16 -29.27 37.21 7.24
C LEU A 16 -30.47 36.59 6.47
N SER A 17 -30.38 35.30 6.10
CA SER A 17 -31.42 34.59 5.35
C SER A 17 -32.68 34.28 6.21
N PRO A 18 -33.90 34.35 5.64
CA PRO A 18 -35.14 34.03 6.35
C PRO A 18 -35.14 32.59 6.90
N ARG A 19 -35.75 32.37 8.08
CA ARG A 19 -35.75 31.08 8.80
C ARG A 19 -36.15 29.86 7.93
N LYS A 20 -37.11 30.04 7.02
CA LYS A 20 -37.57 29.02 6.04
C LYS A 20 -36.51 28.65 4.99
N TRP A 21 -35.64 29.58 4.61
CA TRP A 21 -34.53 29.35 3.68
C TRP A 21 -33.31 28.77 4.38
N ARG A 22 -33.05 29.17 5.65
CA ARG A 22 -32.01 28.52 6.45
C ARG A 22 -32.25 27.03 6.62
N GLN A 23 -33.47 26.59 6.93
CA GLN A 23 -33.78 25.17 7.08
C GLN A 23 -33.63 24.39 5.76
N ARG A 24 -33.94 25.00 4.61
CA ARG A 24 -33.78 24.37 3.29
C ARG A 24 -32.33 24.34 2.79
N LEU A 25 -31.52 25.34 3.14
CA LEU A 25 -30.13 25.48 2.68
C LEU A 25 -29.09 24.97 3.68
N GLN A 26 -29.48 24.62 4.91
CA GLN A 26 -28.60 24.05 5.93
C GLN A 26 -27.94 22.75 5.48
N VAL A 27 -28.71 21.80 4.98
CA VAL A 27 -28.19 20.50 4.53
C VAL A 27 -27.18 20.62 3.40
N PRO A 28 -27.46 21.30 2.26
CA PRO A 28 -26.46 21.45 1.20
C PRO A 28 -25.23 22.24 1.67
N PHE A 29 -25.39 23.23 2.55
CA PHE A 29 -24.25 23.95 3.12
C PHE A 29 -23.36 23.03 3.98
N ILE A 30 -23.95 22.18 4.82
CA ILE A 30 -23.21 21.19 5.61
C ILE A 30 -22.49 20.20 4.70
N ILE A 31 -23.15 19.71 3.64
CA ILE A 31 -22.53 18.79 2.67
C ILE A 31 -21.35 19.48 1.96
N ILE A 32 -21.52 20.71 1.49
CA ILE A 32 -20.45 21.48 0.84
C ILE A 32 -19.29 21.70 1.80
N ALA A 33 -19.56 22.11 3.04
CA ALA A 33 -18.54 22.30 4.06
C ALA A 33 -17.79 20.99 4.37
N LEU A 34 -18.51 19.87 4.48
CA LEU A 34 -17.92 18.55 4.68
C LEU A 34 -17.03 18.15 3.49
N VAL A 35 -17.51 18.31 2.26
CA VAL A 35 -16.73 18.03 1.05
C VAL A 35 -15.49 18.93 1.00
N TRP A 36 -15.60 20.21 1.39
CA TRP A 36 -14.47 21.12 1.46
C TRP A 36 -13.42 20.67 2.49
N VAL A 37 -13.85 20.29 3.69
CA VAL A 37 -12.94 19.77 4.73
C VAL A 37 -12.30 18.47 4.26
N LEU A 38 -13.08 17.55 3.68
CA LEU A 38 -12.58 16.30 3.15
C LEU A 38 -11.60 16.53 2.01
N ALA A 39 -11.83 17.50 1.11
CA ALA A 39 -10.91 17.84 0.03
C ALA A 39 -9.73 18.74 0.44
N SER A 40 -9.65 19.15 1.70
CA SER A 40 -8.59 20.02 2.23
C SER A 40 -7.34 19.24 2.66
N PRO A 41 -6.18 19.90 2.82
CA PRO A 41 -4.97 19.25 3.31
C PRO A 41 -5.19 18.56 4.66
N VAL A 42 -6.04 19.14 5.52
CA VAL A 42 -6.42 18.53 6.81
C VAL A 42 -7.19 17.24 6.58
N GLY A 43 -8.18 17.23 5.68
CA GLY A 43 -8.90 16.01 5.30
C GLY A 43 -7.97 14.91 4.80
N LEU A 44 -6.97 15.28 3.99
CA LEU A 44 -5.96 14.35 3.47
C LEU A 44 -5.14 13.75 4.62
N THR A 45 -4.66 14.58 5.54
CA THR A 45 -3.89 14.11 6.70
C THR A 45 -4.70 13.19 7.62
N ILE A 46 -5.96 13.52 7.88
CA ILE A 46 -6.85 12.68 8.71
C ILE A 46 -7.08 11.34 8.02
N THR A 47 -7.31 11.34 6.71
CA THR A 47 -7.56 10.09 5.96
C THR A 47 -6.31 9.21 5.93
N LEU A 48 -5.14 9.80 5.66
CA LEU A 48 -3.85 9.09 5.72
C LEU A 48 -3.55 8.53 7.12
N TRP A 49 -3.88 9.30 8.16
CA TRP A 49 -3.76 8.83 9.53
C TRP A 49 -4.70 7.66 9.81
N GLY A 50 -5.96 7.73 9.37
CA GLY A 50 -6.90 6.61 9.50
C GLY A 50 -6.44 5.33 8.79
N LEU A 51 -5.70 5.47 7.68
CA LEU A 51 -5.11 4.34 6.94
C LEU A 51 -3.81 3.80 7.56
N THR A 52 -3.18 4.51 8.49
CA THR A 52 -1.89 4.09 9.06
C THR A 52 -1.92 3.86 10.57
N ALA A 53 -2.77 4.57 11.32
CA ALA A 53 -2.92 4.43 12.77
C ALA A 53 -3.31 3.02 13.27
N PRO A 54 -4.11 2.20 12.54
CA PRO A 54 -4.42 0.84 12.96
C PRO A 54 -3.26 -0.15 12.80
N LEU A 55 -2.19 0.22 12.09
CA LEU A 55 -1.06 -0.67 11.84
C LEU A 55 -0.22 -0.84 13.11
N PRO A 56 0.27 -2.06 13.42
CA PRO A 56 1.23 -2.24 14.47
C PRO A 56 2.54 -1.50 14.15
N GLY A 57 3.22 -0.99 15.18
CA GLY A 57 4.54 -0.41 15.02
C GLY A 57 5.59 -1.45 14.63
N ASP A 58 6.68 -1.00 14.00
CA ASP A 58 7.85 -1.84 13.73
C ASP A 58 8.67 -2.00 15.02
N PRO A 59 8.82 -3.22 15.59
CA PRO A 59 9.57 -3.45 16.81
C PRO A 59 11.10 -3.34 16.62
N GLY A 60 11.60 -3.22 15.39
CA GLY A 60 13.05 -3.13 15.12
C GLY A 60 13.76 -4.48 14.98
N GLU A 61 13.06 -5.59 15.17
CA GLU A 61 13.64 -6.93 15.12
C GLU A 61 13.95 -7.41 13.69
N PRO A 62 14.94 -8.29 13.49
CA PRO A 62 15.14 -8.99 12.23
C PRO A 62 13.94 -9.87 11.85
N VAL A 63 13.75 -10.04 10.54
CA VAL A 63 12.71 -10.85 9.91
C VAL A 63 13.34 -11.77 8.85
N ASP A 64 12.55 -12.70 8.31
CA ASP A 64 13.04 -13.67 7.33
C ASP A 64 13.27 -13.04 5.95
N ALA A 65 12.42 -12.08 5.55
CA ALA A 65 12.53 -11.37 4.28
C ALA A 65 11.90 -9.96 4.31
N ILE A 66 12.43 -9.06 3.50
CA ILE A 66 11.80 -7.78 3.15
C ILE A 66 10.98 -8.00 1.87
N VAL A 67 9.68 -7.72 1.91
CA VAL A 67 8.79 -7.86 0.74
C VAL A 67 8.38 -6.47 0.25
N LEU A 68 8.73 -6.12 -0.99
CA LEU A 68 8.35 -4.85 -1.62
C LEU A 68 7.16 -5.07 -2.54
N LEU A 69 6.10 -4.29 -2.37
CA LEU A 69 4.97 -4.30 -3.31
C LEU A 69 5.13 -3.22 -4.37
N GLY A 70 5.01 -3.62 -5.62
CA GLY A 70 5.07 -2.77 -6.79
C GLY A 70 3.91 -1.77 -6.94
N ARG A 71 4.16 -0.63 -7.59
CA ARG A 71 3.12 0.36 -8.03
C ARG A 71 3.41 0.99 -9.37
N GLY A 72 4.56 0.68 -9.98
CA GLY A 72 5.09 1.40 -11.12
C GLY A 72 5.89 2.64 -10.73
N ASP A 73 6.50 3.25 -11.74
CA ASP A 73 7.13 4.56 -11.69
C ASP A 73 6.10 5.65 -11.32
N PRO A 74 6.39 6.67 -10.49
CA PRO A 74 7.69 7.11 -9.95
C PRO A 74 8.02 6.57 -8.56
N THR A 75 7.45 5.43 -8.20
CA THR A 75 7.58 4.93 -6.82
C THR A 75 8.74 3.97 -6.58
N ARG A 76 9.32 3.47 -7.67
CA ARG A 76 10.36 2.44 -7.64
C ARG A 76 11.59 2.87 -6.84
N ASP A 77 12.14 4.04 -7.14
CA ASP A 77 13.46 4.42 -6.62
C ASP A 77 13.43 4.65 -5.10
N TYR A 78 12.38 5.30 -4.58
CA TYR A 78 12.26 5.52 -3.13
C TYR A 78 12.01 4.21 -2.36
N ARG A 79 11.35 3.23 -2.99
CA ARG A 79 11.12 1.90 -2.40
C ARG A 79 12.38 1.07 -2.39
N ALA A 80 13.13 1.10 -3.50
CA ALA A 80 14.44 0.46 -3.58
C ALA A 80 15.40 1.04 -2.53
N ALA A 81 15.44 2.37 -2.37
CA ALA A 81 16.25 3.03 -1.35
C ALA A 81 15.83 2.65 0.09
N ALA A 82 14.52 2.57 0.36
CA ALA A 82 14.02 2.13 1.66
C ALA A 82 14.41 0.67 1.95
N ALA A 83 14.24 -0.23 0.98
CA ALA A 83 14.63 -1.62 1.14
C ALA A 83 16.15 -1.80 1.29
N GLN A 84 16.95 -1.02 0.57
CA GLN A 84 18.41 -0.99 0.74
C GLN A 84 18.78 -0.59 2.16
N SER A 85 18.15 0.47 2.70
CA SER A 85 18.38 0.94 4.07
C SER A 85 18.03 -0.14 5.10
N LEU A 86 16.91 -0.85 4.91
CA LEU A 86 16.47 -1.95 5.78
C LEU A 86 17.43 -3.16 5.69
N TRP A 87 17.93 -3.48 4.50
CA TRP A 87 18.90 -4.56 4.29
C TRP A 87 20.26 -4.22 4.93
N GLN A 88 20.74 -2.99 4.76
CA GLN A 88 21.98 -2.50 5.40
C GLN A 88 21.87 -2.51 6.93
N ALA A 89 20.69 -2.19 7.46
CA ALA A 89 20.36 -2.30 8.88
C ALA A 89 20.17 -3.77 9.34
N ARG A 90 20.45 -4.75 8.49
CA ARG A 90 20.35 -6.20 8.75
C ARG A 90 18.96 -6.64 9.21
N ARG A 91 17.91 -5.97 8.73
CA ARG A 91 16.53 -6.36 9.02
C ARG A 91 16.16 -7.69 8.36
N ALA A 92 16.71 -7.98 7.19
CA ALA A 92 16.66 -9.31 6.56
C ALA A 92 17.82 -9.46 5.57
N SER A 93 18.22 -10.70 5.28
CA SER A 93 19.21 -11.02 4.25
C SER A 93 18.60 -11.20 2.85
N ARG A 94 17.28 -11.37 2.77
CA ARG A 94 16.52 -11.59 1.53
C ARG A 94 15.54 -10.43 1.28
N ILE A 95 15.45 -10.02 0.02
CA ILE A 95 14.49 -9.05 -0.49
C ILE A 95 13.69 -9.70 -1.62
N PHE A 96 12.37 -9.58 -1.55
CA PHE A 96 11.44 -10.10 -2.55
C PHE A 96 10.56 -8.99 -3.11
N ALA A 97 10.61 -8.73 -4.41
CA ALA A 97 9.73 -7.76 -5.08
C ALA A 97 8.51 -8.44 -5.70
N SER A 98 7.31 -7.91 -5.50
CA SER A 98 6.05 -8.50 -5.97
C SER A 98 5.19 -7.45 -6.68
N GLY A 99 4.80 -7.72 -7.92
CA GLY A 99 3.92 -6.85 -8.70
C GLY A 99 4.27 -6.81 -10.19
N MET A 100 3.26 -6.96 -11.05
CA MET A 100 3.42 -6.95 -12.51
C MET A 100 3.99 -5.64 -13.09
N LEU A 101 3.81 -4.52 -12.40
CA LEU A 101 4.19 -3.22 -12.94
C LEU A 101 5.70 -2.97 -12.93
N ASP A 102 6.39 -3.43 -11.89
CA ASP A 102 7.75 -2.96 -11.59
C ASP A 102 8.59 -3.94 -10.75
N ALA A 103 8.15 -5.16 -10.45
CA ALA A 103 8.95 -6.09 -9.63
C ALA A 103 10.32 -6.40 -10.26
N ARG A 104 10.38 -6.68 -11.56
CA ARG A 104 11.63 -6.88 -12.29
C ARG A 104 12.54 -5.66 -12.24
N MET A 105 11.95 -4.48 -12.46
CA MET A 105 12.69 -3.22 -12.38
C MET A 105 13.17 -2.93 -10.96
N LEU A 106 12.39 -3.23 -9.92
CA LEU A 106 12.78 -3.09 -8.52
C LEU A 106 14.00 -3.96 -8.21
N VAL A 107 14.00 -5.22 -8.66
CA VAL A 107 15.17 -6.10 -8.51
C VAL A 107 16.39 -5.51 -9.22
N GLN A 108 16.25 -5.06 -10.46
CA GLN A 108 17.35 -4.42 -11.20
C GLN A 108 17.87 -3.16 -10.49
N THR A 109 16.99 -2.28 -10.04
CA THR A 109 17.39 -1.08 -9.29
C THR A 109 18.09 -1.44 -7.97
N LEU A 110 17.64 -2.48 -7.26
CA LEU A 110 18.28 -2.95 -6.04
C LEU A 110 19.71 -3.49 -6.30
N GLU A 111 19.93 -4.18 -7.43
CA GLU A 111 21.28 -4.58 -7.85
C GLU A 111 22.16 -3.38 -8.17
N GLU A 112 21.63 -2.41 -8.92
CA GLU A 112 22.36 -1.21 -9.34
C GLU A 112 22.81 -0.38 -8.13
N ILE A 113 22.03 -0.36 -7.04
CA ILE A 113 22.39 0.29 -5.78
C ILE A 113 23.18 -0.64 -4.83
N GLY A 114 23.67 -1.78 -5.31
CA GLY A 114 24.69 -2.59 -4.64
C GLY A 114 24.17 -3.71 -3.74
N ILE A 115 22.90 -4.09 -3.82
CA ILE A 115 22.42 -5.30 -3.16
C ILE A 115 22.86 -6.54 -3.97
N PRO A 116 23.49 -7.56 -3.37
CA PRO A 116 23.89 -8.77 -4.08
C PRO A 116 22.68 -9.50 -4.68
N GLY A 117 22.79 -9.96 -5.93
CA GLY A 117 21.70 -10.68 -6.60
C GLY A 117 21.26 -11.96 -5.86
N SER A 118 22.15 -12.60 -5.10
CA SER A 118 21.81 -13.73 -4.22
C SER A 118 20.84 -13.39 -3.08
N SER A 119 20.71 -12.11 -2.75
CA SER A 119 19.74 -11.59 -1.78
C SER A 119 18.42 -11.16 -2.43
N LEU A 120 18.32 -11.19 -3.77
CA LEU A 120 17.20 -10.63 -4.52
C LEU A 120 16.42 -11.71 -5.27
N ALA A 121 15.10 -11.65 -5.12
CA ALA A 121 14.17 -12.40 -5.94
C ALA A 121 12.89 -11.58 -6.13
N GLY A 122 11.98 -12.05 -6.97
CA GLY A 122 10.67 -11.44 -7.11
C GLY A 122 9.72 -12.21 -7.99
N GLU A 123 8.52 -11.66 -8.15
CA GLU A 123 7.55 -12.10 -9.14
C GLU A 123 6.89 -10.89 -9.83
N GLU A 124 6.69 -10.98 -11.14
CA GLU A 124 6.17 -9.88 -11.98
C GLU A 124 4.84 -10.20 -12.69
N CYS A 125 4.02 -11.10 -12.13
CA CYS A 125 2.76 -11.49 -12.79
C CYS A 125 1.51 -11.08 -12.01
N SER A 126 1.66 -10.75 -10.73
CA SER A 126 0.54 -10.35 -9.90
C SER A 126 -0.09 -9.02 -10.35
N GLN A 127 -1.40 -9.04 -10.56
CA GLN A 127 -2.21 -7.91 -11.03
C GLN A 127 -3.09 -7.33 -9.91
N SER A 128 -3.13 -8.01 -8.77
CA SER A 128 -3.88 -7.58 -7.58
C SER A 128 -3.06 -7.83 -6.33
N THR A 129 -3.40 -7.13 -5.24
CA THR A 129 -2.70 -7.34 -3.95
C THR A 129 -2.98 -8.72 -3.35
N GLU A 130 -4.09 -9.36 -3.72
CA GLU A 130 -4.36 -10.75 -3.36
C GLU A 130 -3.41 -11.69 -4.09
N GLU A 131 -3.20 -11.50 -5.40
CA GLU A 131 -2.20 -12.24 -6.16
C GLU A 131 -0.78 -11.96 -5.67
N ASN A 132 -0.45 -10.72 -5.29
CA ASN A 132 0.85 -10.41 -4.67
C ASN A 132 1.07 -11.29 -3.45
N ALA A 133 0.09 -11.37 -2.54
CA ALA A 133 0.19 -12.19 -1.32
C ALA A 133 0.27 -13.68 -1.64
N ALA A 134 -0.57 -14.17 -2.57
CA ALA A 134 -0.59 -15.56 -3.01
C ALA A 134 0.76 -15.99 -3.62
N PHE A 135 1.28 -15.21 -4.57
CA PHE A 135 2.49 -15.58 -5.30
C PHE A 135 3.72 -15.43 -4.41
N THR A 136 3.77 -14.37 -3.60
CA THR A 136 4.81 -14.21 -2.58
C THR A 136 4.80 -15.39 -1.61
N ASN A 137 3.63 -15.84 -1.15
CA ASN A 137 3.51 -17.02 -0.28
C ASN A 137 4.00 -18.30 -0.97
N ALA A 138 3.53 -18.57 -2.19
CA ALA A 138 3.91 -19.75 -2.95
C ALA A 138 5.44 -19.86 -3.17
N VAL A 139 6.13 -18.73 -3.31
CA VAL A 139 7.59 -18.69 -3.51
C VAL A 139 8.36 -18.73 -2.19
N LEU A 140 7.95 -17.96 -1.19
CA LEU A 140 8.74 -17.77 0.04
C LEU A 140 8.46 -18.85 1.10
N ARG A 141 7.22 -19.34 1.19
CA ARG A 141 6.82 -20.30 2.23
C ARG A 141 7.60 -21.62 2.18
N PRO A 142 7.85 -22.25 1.00
CA PRO A 142 8.67 -23.46 0.92
C PRO A 142 10.11 -23.27 1.40
N GLN A 143 10.59 -22.02 1.44
CA GLN A 143 11.93 -21.67 1.92
C GLN A 143 11.97 -21.41 3.44
N GLY A 144 10.86 -21.67 4.14
CA GLY A 144 10.73 -21.42 5.58
C GLY A 144 10.46 -19.96 5.96
N ILE A 145 10.26 -19.06 5.00
CA ILE A 145 10.01 -17.63 5.26
C ILE A 145 8.55 -17.44 5.67
N GLN A 146 8.34 -16.86 6.86
CA GLN A 146 7.02 -16.64 7.45
C GLN A 146 6.84 -15.24 8.00
N ARG A 147 7.90 -14.67 8.56
CA ARG A 147 7.93 -13.33 9.14
C ARG A 147 8.53 -12.37 8.12
N ILE A 148 7.74 -11.41 7.67
CA ILE A 148 8.15 -10.48 6.62
C ILE A 148 8.04 -9.03 7.09
N LEU A 149 8.94 -8.20 6.60
CA LEU A 149 8.81 -6.75 6.65
C LEU A 149 8.19 -6.31 5.32
N LEU A 150 6.93 -5.91 5.35
CA LEU A 150 6.18 -5.53 4.16
C LEU A 150 6.35 -4.04 3.89
N VAL A 151 6.87 -3.71 2.71
CA VAL A 151 7.20 -2.35 2.28
C VAL A 151 6.28 -1.93 1.14
N THR A 152 5.44 -0.92 1.40
CA THR A 152 4.63 -0.20 0.40
C THR A 152 4.32 1.19 0.95
N ASP A 153 3.59 2.03 0.20
CA ASP A 153 3.18 3.35 0.70
C ASP A 153 2.08 3.28 1.76
N GLY A 154 2.00 4.33 2.58
CA GLY A 154 1.03 4.45 3.67
C GLY A 154 -0.41 4.14 3.29
N PRO A 155 -0.98 4.77 2.23
CA PRO A 155 -2.35 4.47 1.79
C PRO A 155 -2.58 2.99 1.45
N HIS A 156 -1.60 2.33 0.82
CA HIS A 156 -1.69 0.93 0.40
C HIS A 156 -1.41 -0.07 1.53
N MET A 157 -0.78 0.37 2.62
CA MET A 157 -0.27 -0.52 3.66
C MET A 157 -1.36 -1.27 4.42
N LEU A 158 -2.44 -0.61 4.87
CA LEU A 158 -3.47 -1.27 5.69
C LEU A 158 -4.13 -2.45 4.96
N ARG A 159 -4.49 -2.25 3.70
CA ARG A 159 -5.06 -3.29 2.85
C ARG A 159 -4.07 -4.44 2.63
N SER A 160 -2.82 -4.10 2.29
CA SER A 160 -1.76 -5.08 2.07
C SER A 160 -1.46 -5.88 3.33
N PHE A 161 -1.38 -5.22 4.50
CA PHE A 161 -1.18 -5.86 5.78
C PHE A 161 -2.22 -6.93 6.06
N HIS A 162 -3.51 -6.61 5.93
CA HIS A 162 -4.57 -7.58 6.19
C HIS A 162 -4.59 -8.74 5.18
N ILE A 163 -4.36 -8.45 3.90
CA ILE A 163 -4.30 -9.50 2.86
C ILE A 163 -3.07 -10.39 3.07
N PHE A 164 -1.87 -9.86 3.26
CA PHE A 164 -0.70 -10.72 3.49
C PHE A 164 -0.84 -11.59 4.75
N ARG A 165 -1.48 -11.08 5.81
CA ARG A 165 -1.83 -11.87 6.99
C ARG A 165 -2.85 -12.97 6.69
N SER A 166 -3.83 -12.73 5.82
CA SER A 166 -4.79 -13.75 5.44
C SER A 166 -4.14 -14.92 4.67
N PHE A 167 -2.98 -14.67 4.04
CA PHE A 167 -2.11 -15.66 3.43
C PHE A 167 -1.06 -16.27 4.39
N GLY A 168 -1.23 -16.09 5.71
CA GLY A 168 -0.43 -16.78 6.73
C GLY A 168 0.95 -16.19 7.02
N PHE A 169 1.25 -14.99 6.52
CA PHE A 169 2.46 -14.27 6.93
C PHE A 169 2.32 -13.60 8.32
N GLN A 170 3.40 -13.59 9.07
CA GLN A 170 3.59 -12.68 10.20
C GLN A 170 4.13 -11.35 9.65
N VAL A 171 3.24 -10.38 9.46
CA VAL A 171 3.56 -9.14 8.75
C VAL A 171 3.98 -8.05 9.74
N ILE A 172 5.16 -7.48 9.53
CA ILE A 172 5.56 -6.19 10.11
C ILE A 172 5.40 -5.13 9.02
N PRO A 173 4.50 -4.14 9.16
CA PRO A 173 4.29 -3.12 8.16
C PRO A 173 5.41 -2.05 8.22
N HIS A 174 5.91 -1.63 7.07
CA HIS A 174 6.85 -0.52 6.93
C HIS A 174 6.31 0.49 5.90
N PRO A 175 5.31 1.31 6.27
CA PRO A 175 4.66 2.23 5.35
C PRO A 175 5.58 3.39 4.98
N LEU A 176 5.72 3.63 3.68
CA LEU A 176 6.47 4.76 3.14
C LEU A 176 5.54 5.96 2.92
N ALA A 177 6.04 7.17 3.17
CA ALA A 177 5.31 8.38 2.83
C ALA A 177 5.12 8.48 1.30
N LEU A 178 4.00 9.06 0.86
CA LEU A 178 3.83 9.38 -0.56
C LEU A 178 4.91 10.38 -1.00
N PRO A 179 5.52 10.20 -2.19
CA PRO A 179 6.53 11.11 -2.73
C PRO A 179 6.18 12.58 -2.58
N ALA A 180 7.13 13.39 -2.10
CA ALA A 180 6.96 14.82 -1.90
C ALA A 180 6.47 15.51 -3.19
N GLN A 181 7.02 15.09 -4.34
CA GLN A 181 6.74 15.60 -5.68
C GLN A 181 5.35 15.25 -6.25
N LEU A 182 4.59 14.34 -5.62
CA LEU A 182 3.22 14.06 -6.09
C LEU A 182 2.33 15.29 -5.88
N SER A 183 1.67 15.71 -6.96
CA SER A 183 0.69 16.79 -6.93
C SER A 183 -0.45 16.48 -5.97
N TYR A 184 -1.08 17.53 -5.44
CA TYR A 184 -2.19 17.38 -4.50
C TYR A 184 -3.37 16.55 -5.04
N PRO A 185 -3.83 16.74 -6.30
CA PRO A 185 -4.86 15.87 -6.88
C PRO A 185 -4.40 14.42 -7.02
N ALA A 186 -3.13 14.17 -7.37
CA ALA A 186 -2.59 12.82 -7.47
C ALA A 186 -2.59 12.11 -6.11
N ARG A 187 -2.17 12.80 -5.03
CA ARG A 187 -2.22 12.27 -3.66
C ARG A 187 -3.64 11.85 -3.27
N TRP A 188 -4.63 12.70 -3.55
CA TRP A 188 -6.03 12.36 -3.31
C TRP A 188 -6.49 11.17 -4.14
N GLY A 189 -6.14 11.13 -5.43
CA GLY A 189 -6.46 9.99 -6.29
C GLY A 189 -5.94 8.66 -5.71
N VAL A 190 -4.72 8.66 -5.18
CA VAL A 190 -4.16 7.51 -4.48
C VAL A 190 -4.96 7.14 -3.24
N VAL A 191 -5.18 8.10 -2.34
CA VAL A 191 -5.88 7.86 -1.06
C VAL A 191 -7.30 7.36 -1.29
N LEU A 192 -8.04 7.96 -2.22
CA LEU A 192 -9.40 7.54 -2.57
C LEU A 192 -9.41 6.14 -3.16
N ARG A 193 -8.51 5.86 -4.12
CA ARG A 193 -8.39 4.52 -4.73
C ARG A 193 -8.11 3.45 -3.67
N GLU A 194 -7.15 3.70 -2.78
CA GLU A 194 -6.80 2.74 -1.73
C GLU A 194 -7.91 2.59 -0.68
N SER A 195 -8.61 3.67 -0.34
CA SER A 195 -9.76 3.62 0.59
C SER A 195 -10.90 2.77 0.00
N LEU A 196 -11.25 2.98 -1.27
CA LEU A 196 -12.26 2.19 -1.96
C LEU A 196 -11.83 0.72 -2.10
N ALA A 197 -10.57 0.48 -2.44
CA ALA A 197 -10.02 -0.87 -2.53
C ALA A 197 -10.05 -1.59 -1.18
N LEU A 198 -9.74 -0.89 -0.08
CA LEU A 198 -9.80 -1.44 1.28
C LEU A 198 -11.22 -1.86 1.65
N ILE A 199 -12.19 -0.99 1.39
CA ILE A 199 -13.62 -1.26 1.62
C ILE A 199 -14.06 -2.47 0.79
N LYS A 200 -13.70 -2.51 -0.50
CA LYS A 200 -13.99 -3.66 -1.37
C LYS A 200 -13.38 -4.95 -0.81
N SER A 201 -12.09 -4.94 -0.44
CA SER A 201 -11.40 -6.11 0.12
C SER A 201 -12.06 -6.64 1.39
N PHE A 202 -12.54 -5.74 2.26
CA PHE A 202 -13.29 -6.10 3.46
C PHE A 202 -14.57 -6.85 3.11
N PHE A 203 -15.41 -6.28 2.23
CA PHE A 203 -16.69 -6.89 1.85
C PHE A 203 -16.54 -8.15 0.99
N SER A 204 -15.46 -8.27 0.21
CA SER A 204 -15.13 -9.48 -0.55
C SER A 204 -14.54 -10.60 0.31
N GLY A 205 -14.30 -10.37 1.61
CA GLY A 205 -13.80 -11.39 2.53
C GLY A 205 -12.31 -11.70 2.39
N GLN A 206 -11.53 -10.87 1.68
CA GLN A 206 -10.09 -11.11 1.42
C GLN A 206 -9.23 -11.10 2.69
N PHE A 207 -9.76 -10.62 3.81
CA PHE A 207 -9.05 -10.61 5.11
C PHE A 207 -9.25 -11.87 5.93
N LYS A 208 -10.13 -12.80 5.49
CA LYS A 208 -10.31 -14.09 6.15
C LYS A 208 -9.09 -14.96 5.90
N LEU A 209 -8.52 -15.51 6.97
CA LEU A 209 -7.40 -16.45 6.88
C LEU A 209 -7.73 -17.58 5.91
N GLN A 210 -6.88 -17.73 4.89
CA GLN A 210 -6.95 -18.82 3.95
C GLN A 210 -6.35 -20.07 4.58
N PRO A 211 -6.96 -21.26 4.40
CA PRO A 211 -6.37 -22.51 4.91
C PRO A 211 -4.97 -22.70 4.33
N LEU A 212 -3.97 -22.96 5.19
CA LEU A 212 -2.57 -23.13 4.78
C LEU A 212 -2.39 -24.20 3.70
N GLU A 213 -3.23 -25.23 3.72
CA GLU A 213 -3.23 -26.32 2.74
C GLU A 213 -3.61 -25.82 1.33
N HIS A 214 -4.58 -24.90 1.23
CA HIS A 214 -4.97 -24.24 -0.03
C HIS A 214 -3.87 -23.29 -0.55
N LEU A 215 -3.08 -22.69 0.34
CA LEU A 215 -2.00 -21.77 -0.01
C LEU A 215 -0.75 -22.50 -0.54
N GLN A 216 -0.48 -23.68 0.00
CA GLN A 216 0.69 -24.51 -0.37
C GLN A 216 0.47 -25.34 -1.63
N THR A 217 -0.78 -25.69 -1.93
CA THR A 217 -1.10 -26.69 -2.95
C THR A 217 -1.93 -26.18 -4.10
N SER A 218 -2.31 -24.90 -4.14
CA SER A 218 -3.07 -24.36 -5.28
C SER A 218 -2.30 -24.61 -6.58
N PRO A 219 -2.71 -25.61 -7.39
CA PRO A 219 -2.00 -25.94 -8.61
C PRO A 219 -2.11 -24.75 -9.56
N GLU A 220 -3.19 -23.99 -9.47
CA GLU A 220 -3.46 -22.79 -10.25
C GLU A 220 -2.39 -21.70 -10.03
N VAL A 221 -2.03 -21.40 -8.78
CA VAL A 221 -0.99 -20.38 -8.48
C VAL A 221 0.38 -20.85 -8.97
N THR A 222 0.75 -22.10 -8.66
CA THR A 222 2.06 -22.64 -9.03
C THR A 222 2.19 -22.80 -10.54
N GLN A 223 1.15 -23.29 -11.21
CA GLN A 223 1.06 -23.41 -12.65
C GLN A 223 1.10 -22.05 -13.32
N LYS A 224 0.42 -21.03 -12.78
CA LYS A 224 0.46 -19.66 -13.30
C LYS A 224 1.87 -19.06 -13.19
N ILE A 225 2.54 -19.21 -12.05
CA ILE A 225 3.93 -18.75 -11.86
C ILE A 225 4.88 -19.41 -12.88
N GLN A 226 4.76 -20.73 -13.06
CA GLN A 226 5.60 -21.49 -13.98
C GLN A 226 5.28 -21.18 -15.46
N ALA A 227 4.01 -21.24 -15.85
CA ALA A 227 3.57 -21.07 -17.23
C ALA A 227 3.84 -19.67 -17.76
N TRP A 228 3.77 -18.64 -16.90
CA TRP A 228 3.96 -17.25 -17.31
C TRP A 228 5.39 -16.75 -17.07
N GLY A 229 6.30 -17.60 -16.56
CA GLY A 229 7.69 -17.21 -16.33
C GLY A 229 7.84 -16.05 -15.34
N CYS A 230 6.99 -16.02 -14.31
CA CYS A 230 6.81 -14.86 -13.44
C CYS A 230 8.01 -14.53 -12.55
N LEU A 231 8.90 -15.50 -12.32
CA LEU A 231 9.97 -15.36 -11.34
C LEU A 231 11.07 -14.45 -11.86
N VAL A 232 11.42 -13.49 -11.02
CA VAL A 232 12.58 -12.62 -11.21
C VAL A 232 13.67 -13.09 -10.25
N LYS A 233 14.88 -13.24 -10.78
CA LYS A 233 16.07 -13.62 -10.03
C LYS A 233 17.09 -12.49 -10.10
N GLY A 234 17.82 -12.28 -9.02
CA GLY A 234 19.01 -11.43 -9.07
C GLY A 234 20.16 -12.09 -9.86
N LYS A 235 21.08 -11.29 -10.40
CA LYS A 235 22.28 -11.75 -11.09
C LYS A 235 23.13 -12.62 -10.15
N GLY A 236 23.45 -13.83 -10.62
CA GLY A 236 24.25 -14.79 -9.84
C GLY A 236 23.45 -15.66 -8.85
N SER A 237 22.12 -15.75 -9.01
CA SER A 237 21.20 -16.64 -8.25
C SER A 237 20.55 -17.75 -9.08
#